data_AF-A0A1E7RRY8-F1
#
_entry.id   AF-A0A1E7RRY8-F1
#
_cell.length_a   1.000
_cell.length_b   1.000
_cell.length_c   1.000
_cell.angle_alpha   90.00
_cell.angle_beta   90.00
_cell.angle_gamma   90.00
#
_symmetry.space_group_name_H-M   'P 1'
#
loop_
_entity.id
_entity.type
_entity.pdbx_description
1 polymer ?
#
loop_
_entity_poly.entity_id
_entity_poly.type
_entity_poly.pdbx_seq_one_letter_code
_entity_poly.pdbx_strand_id
1 'polypeptide(L)'
;MTNKSWDEVRKRRTLLADERERVHLRSRHGPALVQAINEAASCSLSIDDFRASTLEWDIVWPQDIRDAPGLVRAYVGQAEALRVMQCVERRLGPLDGEIGFHEKAYLGFAPVSGFAVTSMVAIAASTGDSALFHSESAGVVMLVDCYGNTADEQFSVMIQGAGVPPGLAVSFPAKR
;
A
#
# COMPACT_ATOMS: atom_id res chain seq x y z
N MET A 1 9.65 -31.39 36.03
CA MET A 1 10.41 -30.92 34.86
C MET A 1 9.50 -30.99 33.66
N THR A 2 9.06 -29.84 33.15
CA THR A 2 8.05 -29.74 32.09
C THR A 2 8.69 -29.99 30.72
N ASN A 3 8.35 -31.13 30.11
CA ASN A 3 8.64 -31.41 28.72
C ASN A 3 7.89 -30.37 27.86
N LYS A 4 8.56 -29.29 27.46
CA LYS A 4 8.05 -28.44 26.37
C LYS A 4 7.95 -29.32 25.14
N SER A 5 6.75 -29.41 24.56
CA SER A 5 6.53 -30.19 23.34
C SER A 5 7.52 -29.72 22.26
N TRP A 6 8.15 -30.66 21.54
CA TRP A 6 9.04 -30.35 20.43
C TRP A 6 8.38 -29.44 19.38
N ASP A 7 7.06 -29.44 19.28
CA ASP A 7 6.30 -28.54 18.43
C ASP A 7 6.33 -27.09 18.93
N GLU A 8 6.34 -26.84 20.24
CA GLU A 8 6.52 -25.49 20.79
C GLU A 8 7.93 -24.96 20.50
N VAL A 9 8.94 -25.83 20.58
CA VAL A 9 10.32 -25.46 20.24
C VAL A 9 10.44 -25.17 18.75
N ARG A 10 9.80 -25.98 17.88
CA ARG A 10 9.76 -25.74 16.43
C ARG A 10 9.08 -24.42 16.10
N LYS A 11 7.88 -24.16 16.64
CA LYS A 11 7.14 -22.89 16.47
C LYS A 11 7.98 -21.68 16.89
N ARG A 12 8.62 -21.74 18.06
CA ARG A 12 9.49 -20.65 18.55
C ARG A 12 10.68 -20.40 17.63
N ARG A 13 11.31 -21.46 17.09
CA ARG A 13 12.42 -21.31 16.14
C ARG A 13 12.00 -20.67 14.84
N THR A 14 10.84 -21.05 14.30
CA THR A 14 10.27 -20.43 13.10
C THR A 14 10.01 -18.94 13.33
N LEU A 15 9.31 -18.59 14.42
CA LEU A 15 9.04 -17.18 14.76
C LEU A 15 10.31 -16.34 14.91
N LEU A 16 11.37 -16.89 15.54
CA LEU A 16 12.65 -16.20 15.67
C LEU A 16 13.39 -16.05 14.34
N ALA A 17 13.25 -17.01 13.43
CA ALA A 17 13.84 -16.93 12.09
C ALA A 17 13.10 -15.87 11.25
N ASP A 18 11.77 -15.88 11.29
CA ASP A 18 10.93 -14.90 10.60
C ASP A 18 11.22 -13.47 11.09
N GLU A 19 11.37 -13.29 12.40
CA GLU A 19 11.71 -11.97 12.97
C GLU A 19 13.11 -11.50 12.54
N ARG A 20 14.10 -12.41 12.49
CA ARG A 20 15.45 -12.06 12.00
C ARG A 20 15.43 -11.68 10.54
N GLU A 21 14.68 -12.42 9.72
CA GLU A 21 14.52 -12.11 8.30
C GLU A 21 13.82 -10.76 8.11
N ARG A 22 12.77 -10.49 8.88
CA ARG A 22 12.06 -9.22 8.88
C ARG A 22 13.00 -8.04 9.17
N VAL A 23 13.81 -8.16 10.21
CA VAL A 23 14.82 -7.15 10.57
C VAL A 23 15.86 -6.99 9.46
N HIS A 24 16.31 -8.09 8.86
CA HIS A 24 17.27 -8.06 7.75
C HIS A 24 16.71 -7.33 6.53
N LEU A 25 15.50 -7.70 6.08
CA LEU A 25 14.81 -7.07 4.95
C LEU A 25 14.54 -5.59 5.20
N ARG A 26 14.07 -5.25 6.40
CA ARG A 26 13.86 -3.85 6.82
C ARG A 26 15.15 -3.05 6.75
N SER A 27 16.25 -3.57 7.30
CA SER A 27 17.54 -2.88 7.26
C SER A 27 18.09 -2.71 5.84
N ARG A 28 17.87 -3.71 4.98
CA ARG A 28 18.42 -3.74 3.62
C ARG A 28 17.62 -2.88 2.63
N HIS A 29 16.29 -2.93 2.70
CA HIS A 29 15.39 -2.33 1.71
C HIS A 29 14.62 -1.13 2.24
N GLY A 30 14.40 -1.06 3.56
CA GLY A 30 13.62 0.00 4.20
C GLY A 30 14.08 1.42 3.84
N PRO A 31 15.38 1.76 3.93
CA PRO A 31 15.84 3.12 3.64
C PRO A 31 15.43 3.63 2.26
N ALA A 32 15.53 2.80 1.21
CA ALA A 32 15.16 3.19 -0.15
C ALA A 32 13.64 3.40 -0.30
N LEU A 33 12.83 2.55 0.34
CA LEU A 33 11.37 2.67 0.34
C LEU A 33 10.89 3.94 1.07
N VAL A 34 11.50 4.25 2.22
CA VAL A 34 11.21 5.47 2.99
C VAL A 34 11.61 6.71 2.20
N GLN A 35 12.78 6.69 1.56
CA GLN A 35 13.24 7.78 0.70
C GLN A 35 12.25 8.05 -0.45
N ALA A 36 11.77 6.99 -1.12
CA ALA A 36 10.78 7.13 -2.19
C ALA A 36 9.49 7.81 -1.72
N ILE A 37 9.00 7.49 -0.51
CA ILE A 37 7.85 8.16 0.09
C ILE A 37 8.15 9.63 0.35
N ASN A 38 9.29 9.93 0.98
CA ASN A 38 9.66 11.32 1.30
C ASN A 38 9.79 12.19 0.05
N GLU A 39 10.42 11.69 -1.00
CA GLU A 39 10.60 12.41 -2.26
C GLU A 39 9.25 12.65 -2.98
N ALA A 40 8.39 11.64 -3.05
CA ALA A 40 7.12 11.74 -3.78
C ALA A 40 6.04 12.53 -3.01
N ALA A 41 6.03 12.42 -1.68
CA ALA A 41 5.00 13.02 -0.83
C ALA A 41 5.48 14.28 -0.10
N SER A 42 6.72 14.73 -0.35
CA SER A 42 7.34 15.88 0.36
C SER A 42 7.24 15.74 1.89
N CYS A 43 7.42 14.51 2.38
CA CYS A 43 7.36 14.16 3.79
C CYS A 43 8.78 14.01 4.37
N SER A 44 8.87 13.99 5.70
CA SER A 44 10.13 13.80 6.45
C SER A 44 10.05 12.60 7.38
N LEU A 45 9.71 11.43 6.84
CA LEU A 45 9.64 10.18 7.58
C LEU A 45 11.04 9.58 7.75
N SER A 46 11.25 8.97 8.92
CA SER A 46 12.36 8.08 9.20
C SER A 46 11.88 6.64 9.13
N ILE A 47 12.83 5.69 9.07
CA ILE A 47 12.47 4.28 9.13
C ILE A 47 11.74 3.94 10.44
N ASP A 48 12.08 4.59 11.55
CA ASP A 48 11.52 4.30 12.88
C ASP A 48 10.06 4.77 13.04
N ASP A 49 9.57 5.62 12.14
CA ASP A 49 8.16 6.01 12.09
C ASP A 49 7.27 4.86 11.59
N PHE A 50 7.86 3.90 10.86
CA PHE A 50 7.12 2.74 10.36
C PHE A 50 6.99 1.67 11.43
N ARG A 51 5.74 1.39 11.82
CA ARG A 51 5.39 0.41 12.86
C ARG A 51 4.61 -0.74 12.25
N ALA A 52 4.70 -1.91 12.87
CA ALA A 52 3.80 -3.00 12.53
C ALA A 52 2.37 -2.51 12.72
N SER A 53 1.58 -2.52 11.65
CA SER A 53 0.18 -2.15 11.76
C SER A 53 -0.54 -3.15 12.65
N THR A 54 -1.39 -2.64 13.53
CA THR A 54 -2.33 -3.44 14.31
C THR A 54 -3.66 -3.63 13.60
N LEU A 55 -3.84 -3.01 12.43
CA LEU A 55 -5.06 -3.10 11.64
C LEU A 55 -5.02 -4.35 10.76
N GLU A 56 -6.00 -5.23 10.96
CA GLU A 56 -6.36 -6.24 9.97
C GLU A 56 -7.13 -5.53 8.86
N TRP A 57 -6.46 -5.23 7.74
CA TRP A 57 -7.15 -4.71 6.57
C TRP A 57 -7.72 -5.87 5.77
N ASP A 58 -9.03 -5.87 5.55
CA ASP A 58 -9.71 -6.79 4.63
C ASP A 58 -9.49 -6.36 3.16
N ILE A 59 -8.23 -6.13 2.76
CA ILE A 59 -7.90 -6.00 1.34
C ILE A 59 -7.87 -7.39 0.75
N VAL A 60 -8.97 -7.78 0.13
CA VAL A 60 -9.02 -9.03 -0.65
C VAL A 60 -8.29 -8.78 -1.96
N TRP A 61 -7.09 -9.34 -2.09
CA TRP A 61 -6.38 -9.41 -3.37
C TRP A 61 -6.72 -10.71 -4.09
N PRO A 62 -7.54 -10.68 -5.16
CA PRO A 62 -7.79 -11.85 -5.98
C PRO A 62 -6.54 -12.24 -6.78
N GLN A 63 -6.53 -13.48 -7.29
CA GLN A 63 -5.49 -13.91 -8.24
C GLN A 63 -5.51 -13.09 -9.54
N ASP A 64 -6.69 -12.61 -9.94
CA ASP A 64 -6.86 -11.69 -11.08
C ASP A 64 -7.32 -10.33 -10.54
N ILE A 65 -6.48 -9.31 -10.69
CA ILE A 65 -6.75 -7.94 -10.22
C ILE A 65 -8.11 -7.41 -10.70
N ARG A 66 -8.62 -7.89 -11.84
CA ARG A 66 -9.92 -7.50 -12.40
C ARG A 66 -11.09 -7.87 -11.51
N ASP A 67 -10.93 -8.89 -10.67
CA ASP A 67 -11.93 -9.36 -9.73
C ASP A 67 -11.81 -8.67 -8.35
N ALA A 68 -10.91 -7.69 -8.23
CA ALA A 68 -10.56 -7.18 -6.91
C ALA A 68 -11.67 -6.25 -6.40
N PRO A 69 -12.19 -6.48 -5.18
CA PRO A 69 -13.19 -5.58 -4.62
C PRO A 69 -12.66 -4.14 -4.59
N GLY A 70 -13.47 -3.16 -4.97
CA GLY A 70 -13.03 -1.76 -5.02
C GLY A 70 -12.00 -1.45 -6.13
N LEU A 71 -11.81 -2.33 -7.11
CA LEU A 71 -11.05 -1.98 -8.31
C LEU A 71 -11.70 -0.79 -9.03
N VAL A 72 -10.90 0.25 -9.27
CA VAL A 72 -11.30 1.42 -10.08
C VAL A 72 -10.72 1.31 -11.48
N ARG A 73 -9.46 0.86 -11.58
CA ARG A 73 -8.71 0.70 -12.83
C ARG A 73 -7.73 -0.46 -12.72
N ALA A 74 -7.65 -1.29 -13.74
CA ALA A 74 -6.59 -2.30 -13.88
C ALA A 74 -5.79 -2.03 -15.16
N TYR A 75 -4.50 -2.34 -15.13
CA TYR A 75 -3.60 -2.35 -16.29
C TYR A 75 -3.66 -1.05 -17.10
N VAL A 76 -3.39 0.08 -16.45
CA VAL A 76 -3.39 1.39 -17.09
C VAL A 76 -2.05 2.08 -16.99
N GLY A 77 -1.79 2.98 -17.95
CA GLY A 77 -0.60 3.81 -17.93
C GLY A 77 -0.64 4.85 -16.80
N GLN A 78 0.54 5.39 -16.48
CA GLN A 78 0.74 6.33 -15.38
C GLN A 78 -0.22 7.52 -15.41
N ALA A 79 -0.48 8.10 -16.59
CA ALA A 79 -1.36 9.25 -16.75
C ALA A 79 -2.81 8.95 -16.32
N GLU A 80 -3.31 7.74 -16.60
CA GLU A 80 -4.65 7.33 -16.21
C GLU A 80 -4.73 7.02 -14.71
N ALA A 81 -3.70 6.37 -14.14
CA ALA A 81 -3.61 6.16 -12.70
C ALA A 81 -3.60 7.51 -11.95
N LEU A 82 -2.81 8.49 -12.40
CA LEU A 82 -2.81 9.85 -11.88
C LEU A 82 -4.19 10.51 -11.99
N ARG A 83 -4.88 10.36 -13.13
CA ARG A 83 -6.22 10.92 -13.33
C ARG A 83 -7.24 10.36 -12.33
N VAL A 84 -7.16 9.07 -11.98
CA VAL A 84 -7.98 8.47 -10.93
C VAL A 84 -7.66 9.10 -9.58
N MET A 85 -6.39 9.11 -9.18
CA MET A 85 -5.99 9.65 -7.87
C MET A 85 -6.30 11.14 -7.72
N GLN A 86 -6.17 11.93 -8.79
CA GLN A 86 -6.60 13.34 -8.82
C GLN A 86 -8.11 13.49 -8.66
N CYS A 87 -8.91 12.55 -9.16
CA CYS A 87 -10.36 12.59 -8.96
C CYS A 87 -10.71 12.32 -7.49
N VAL A 88 -10.01 11.38 -6.85
CA VAL A 88 -10.16 11.06 -5.43
C VAL A 88 -9.76 12.24 -4.57
N GLU A 89 -8.56 12.79 -4.81
CA GLU A 89 -8.02 13.94 -4.09
C GLU A 89 -8.92 15.17 -4.19
N ARG A 90 -9.51 15.45 -5.36
CA ARG A 90 -10.47 16.56 -5.49
C ARG A 90 -11.75 16.37 -4.68
N ARG A 91 -12.15 15.13 -4.39
CA ARG A 91 -13.38 14.81 -3.66
C ARG A 91 -13.18 14.69 -2.15
N LEU A 92 -12.03 14.19 -1.74
CA LEU A 92 -11.71 13.93 -0.32
C LEU A 92 -10.80 15.00 0.28
N GLY A 93 -10.08 15.75 -0.54
CA GLY A 93 -9.01 16.65 -0.10
C GLY A 93 -7.76 15.90 0.35
N PRO A 94 -6.78 16.61 0.95
CA PRO A 94 -5.65 16.01 1.64
C PRO A 94 -6.13 15.15 2.82
N LEU A 95 -5.49 14.01 3.04
CA LEU A 95 -5.92 13.04 4.05
C LEU A 95 -4.85 12.80 5.12
N ASP A 96 -5.29 12.66 6.35
CA ASP A 96 -4.47 12.07 7.41
C ASP A 96 -4.66 10.55 7.41
N GLY A 97 -3.60 9.81 7.67
CA GLY A 97 -3.66 8.36 7.61
C GLY A 97 -2.31 7.68 7.77
N GLU A 98 -2.22 6.47 7.26
CA GLU A 98 -1.02 5.64 7.30
C GLU A 98 -0.63 5.22 5.88
N ILE A 99 0.67 5.32 5.57
CA ILE A 99 1.27 4.92 4.29
C ILE A 99 2.22 3.75 4.50
N GLY A 100 2.22 2.81 3.57
CA GLY A 100 3.12 1.68 3.54
C GLY A 100 3.10 0.97 2.19
N PHE A 101 3.55 -0.27 2.18
CA PHE A 101 3.58 -1.12 0.98
C PHE A 101 2.93 -2.45 1.29
N HIS A 102 2.05 -2.90 0.40
CA HIS A 102 1.22 -4.09 0.61
C HIS A 102 2.06 -5.36 0.88
N GLU A 103 3.00 -5.68 0.00
CA GLU A 103 3.82 -6.89 0.12
C GLU A 103 5.09 -6.71 0.96
N LYS A 104 5.29 -5.54 1.58
CA LYS A 104 6.46 -5.26 2.44
C LYS A 104 6.07 -5.11 3.90
N ALA A 105 5.34 -6.10 4.42
CA ALA A 105 4.92 -6.14 5.83
C ALA A 105 6.10 -6.02 6.82
N TYR A 106 7.34 -6.32 6.40
CA TYR A 106 8.54 -6.09 7.21
C TYR A 106 8.82 -4.61 7.53
N LEU A 107 8.34 -3.69 6.69
CA LEU A 107 8.46 -2.26 6.92
C LEU A 107 7.34 -1.78 7.85
N GLY A 108 6.12 -2.26 7.65
CA GLY A 108 4.97 -1.72 8.36
C GLY A 108 4.54 -0.38 7.76
N PHE A 109 3.91 0.46 8.58
CA PHE A 109 3.19 1.66 8.15
C PHE A 109 3.58 2.86 8.99
N ALA A 110 3.67 4.02 8.34
CA ALA A 110 4.00 5.28 9.00
C ALA A 110 2.81 6.24 8.92
N PRO A 111 2.54 7.00 10.00
CA PRO A 111 1.53 8.03 9.98
C PRO A 111 1.96 9.20 9.09
N VAL A 112 1.02 9.75 8.35
CA VAL A 112 1.19 10.95 7.51
C VAL A 112 0.01 11.88 7.71
N SER A 113 0.27 13.19 7.59
CA SER A 113 -0.74 14.23 7.72
C SER A 113 -0.81 15.08 6.45
N GLY A 114 -2.02 15.47 6.05
CA GLY A 114 -2.24 16.24 4.82
C GLY A 114 -1.70 15.55 3.57
N PHE A 115 -1.74 14.21 3.54
CA PHE A 115 -1.15 13.39 2.48
C PHE A 115 -1.89 13.60 1.16
N ALA A 116 -1.11 13.93 0.12
CA ALA A 116 -1.59 14.00 -1.24
C ALA A 116 -1.65 12.60 -1.85
N VAL A 117 -2.86 12.02 -1.98
CA VAL A 117 -3.03 10.64 -2.46
C VAL A 117 -2.54 10.45 -3.90
N THR A 118 -2.36 11.52 -4.66
CA THR A 118 -1.72 11.49 -5.98
C THR A 118 -0.25 11.07 -5.92
N SER A 119 0.45 11.34 -4.81
CA SER A 119 1.84 10.91 -4.61
C SER A 119 2.00 9.39 -4.62
N MET A 120 0.94 8.62 -4.34
CA MET A 120 0.98 7.16 -4.38
C MET A 120 1.42 6.60 -5.74
N VAL A 121 1.04 7.26 -6.84
CA VAL A 121 1.45 6.81 -8.18
C VAL A 121 2.96 6.98 -8.37
N ALA A 122 3.53 8.09 -7.89
CA ALA A 122 4.97 8.32 -7.96
C ALA A 122 5.75 7.35 -7.06
N ILE A 123 5.22 7.04 -5.86
CA ILE A 123 5.80 6.05 -4.94
C ILE A 123 5.83 4.67 -5.61
N ALA A 124 4.69 4.21 -6.14
CA ALA A 124 4.61 2.91 -6.81
C ALA A 124 5.50 2.85 -8.06
N ALA A 125 5.60 3.95 -8.82
CA ALA A 125 6.45 4.04 -10.00
C ALA A 125 7.95 3.96 -9.66
N SER A 126 8.41 4.65 -8.62
CA SER A 126 9.83 4.70 -8.26
C SER A 126 10.33 3.44 -7.56
N THR A 127 9.45 2.75 -6.85
CA THR A 127 9.77 1.52 -6.11
C THR A 127 9.52 0.26 -6.92
N GLY A 128 8.59 0.30 -7.89
CA GLY A 128 8.09 -0.91 -8.55
C GLY A 128 7.30 -1.81 -7.60
N ASP A 129 6.76 -1.24 -6.52
CA ASP A 129 5.98 -1.95 -5.49
C ASP A 129 4.57 -1.35 -5.35
N SER A 130 3.67 -2.07 -4.69
CA SER A 130 2.30 -1.62 -4.44
C SER A 130 2.24 -0.69 -3.23
N ALA A 131 2.03 0.61 -3.48
CA ALA A 131 1.84 1.62 -2.44
C ALA A 131 0.44 1.48 -1.83
N LEU A 132 0.35 1.46 -0.50
CA LEU A 132 -0.89 1.28 0.25
C LEU A 132 -1.10 2.44 1.23
N PHE A 133 -2.25 3.09 1.15
CA PHE A 133 -2.64 4.18 2.04
C PHE A 133 -3.98 3.88 2.70
N HIS A 134 -4.08 4.14 4.00
CA HIS A 134 -5.32 3.99 4.77
C HIS A 134 -5.61 5.27 5.52
N SER A 135 -6.84 5.78 5.41
CA SER A 135 -7.34 6.89 6.22
C SER A 135 -8.57 6.45 6.98
N GLU A 136 -8.43 6.31 8.30
CA GLU A 136 -9.53 5.94 9.19
C GLU A 136 -10.59 7.05 9.24
N SER A 137 -10.16 8.32 9.29
CA SER A 137 -11.07 9.48 9.35
C SER A 137 -11.91 9.62 8.09
N ALA A 138 -11.35 9.30 6.93
CA ALA A 138 -12.09 9.25 5.68
C ALA A 138 -12.72 7.87 5.41
N GLY A 139 -12.44 6.84 6.22
CA GLY A 139 -12.98 5.49 6.03
C GLY A 139 -12.64 4.89 4.67
N VAL A 140 -11.40 5.09 4.20
CA VAL A 140 -10.91 4.64 2.89
C VAL A 140 -9.58 3.92 2.97
N VAL A 141 -9.43 2.90 2.15
CA VAL A 141 -8.18 2.20 1.86
C VAL A 141 -7.91 2.34 0.36
N MET A 142 -6.71 2.79 0.01
CA MET A 142 -6.28 3.00 -1.36
C MET A 142 -5.03 2.20 -1.62
N LEU A 143 -4.95 1.55 -2.78
CA LEU A 143 -3.78 0.82 -3.23
C LEU A 143 -3.49 1.21 -4.67
N VAL A 144 -2.23 1.53 -4.95
CA VAL A 144 -1.70 1.72 -6.30
C VAL A 144 -0.60 0.70 -6.54
N ASP A 145 -0.87 -0.23 -7.44
CA ASP A 145 0.04 -1.32 -7.80
C ASP A 145 0.85 -0.96 -9.05
N CYS A 146 2.06 -1.50 -9.18
CA CYS A 146 2.97 -1.22 -10.30
C CYS A 146 3.64 -2.52 -10.79
N TYR A 147 3.32 -2.96 -12.01
CA TYR A 147 3.81 -4.22 -12.58
C TYR A 147 5.10 -4.10 -13.39
N GLY A 148 5.57 -2.88 -13.69
CA GLY A 148 6.84 -2.63 -14.38
C GLY A 148 6.99 -3.17 -15.82
N ASN A 149 5.97 -3.81 -16.40
CA ASN A 149 6.11 -4.59 -17.63
C ASN A 149 6.03 -3.76 -18.93
N THR A 150 5.16 -2.77 -19.01
CA THR A 150 4.99 -1.89 -20.18
C THR A 150 4.49 -0.51 -19.74
N ALA A 151 4.83 0.56 -20.47
CA ALA A 151 4.44 1.93 -20.10
C ALA A 151 2.91 2.15 -20.07
N ASP A 152 2.16 1.39 -20.87
CA ASP A 152 0.71 1.56 -21.05
C ASP A 152 -0.13 0.71 -20.09
N GLU A 153 0.44 -0.32 -19.44
CA GLU A 153 -0.28 -1.25 -18.55
C GLU A 153 0.45 -1.43 -17.21
N GLN A 154 1.11 -0.36 -16.76
CA GLN A 154 1.99 -0.43 -15.60
C GLN A 154 1.21 -0.46 -14.27
N PHE A 155 0.02 0.13 -14.18
CA PHE A 155 -0.63 0.40 -12.91
C PHE A 155 -2.02 -0.22 -12.76
N SER A 156 -2.36 -0.60 -11.53
CA SER A 156 -3.73 -0.85 -11.09
C SER A 156 -4.05 0.04 -9.88
N VAL A 157 -5.28 0.55 -9.82
CA VAL A 157 -5.76 1.42 -8.73
C VAL A 157 -7.00 0.80 -8.11
N MET A 158 -6.92 0.55 -6.81
CA MET A 158 -8.01 0.03 -5.98
C MET A 158 -8.31 0.98 -4.83
N ILE A 159 -9.60 1.17 -4.57
CA ILE A 159 -10.10 2.06 -3.53
C ILE A 159 -11.33 1.42 -2.89
N GLN A 160 -11.24 1.14 -1.58
CA GLN A 160 -12.26 0.47 -0.79
C GLN A 160 -12.63 1.30 0.44
N GLY A 161 -13.78 0.99 1.05
CA GLY A 161 -14.24 1.60 2.29
C GLY A 161 -15.54 2.41 2.16
N ALA A 162 -16.14 2.77 3.30
CA ALA A 162 -17.42 3.47 3.35
C ALA A 162 -17.32 4.93 2.86
N GLY A 163 -16.13 5.54 2.93
CA GLY A 163 -15.92 6.90 2.45
C GLY A 163 -15.52 7.01 0.98
N VAL A 164 -15.54 5.90 0.23
CA VAL A 164 -15.28 5.94 -1.21
C VAL A 164 -16.31 6.82 -1.90
N PRO A 165 -15.91 7.87 -2.65
CA PRO A 165 -16.86 8.75 -3.29
C PRO A 165 -17.80 8.00 -4.25
N PRO A 166 -19.12 8.27 -4.21
CA PRO A 166 -20.08 7.57 -5.05
C PRO A 166 -19.78 7.82 -6.54
N GLY A 167 -19.97 6.78 -7.36
CA GLY A 167 -19.75 6.86 -8.81
C GLY A 167 -18.28 7.00 -9.23
N LEU A 168 -17.31 6.80 -8.33
CA LEU A 168 -15.89 6.82 -8.68
C LEU A 168 -15.58 5.79 -9.77
N ALA A 169 -15.92 4.52 -9.57
CA ALA A 169 -15.76 3.48 -10.59
C ALA A 169 -16.56 3.76 -11.86
N VAL A 170 -17.71 4.44 -11.78
CA VAL A 170 -18.53 4.79 -12.95
C VAL A 170 -17.89 5.91 -13.79
N SER A 171 -17.20 6.85 -13.14
CA SER A 171 -16.44 7.94 -13.81
C SER A 171 -15.26 7.42 -14.64
N PHE A 172 -14.97 6.14 -14.44
CA PHE A 172 -13.86 5.41 -14.98
C PHE A 172 -14.41 4.07 -15.52
N PRO A 173 -15.05 4.02 -16.70
CA PRO A 173 -15.45 2.73 -17.30
C PRO A 173 -14.20 1.95 -17.74
N ALA A 174 -14.12 0.64 -17.44
CA ALA A 174 -13.04 -0.21 -17.94
C ALA A 174 -13.01 -0.16 -19.47
N LYS A 175 -11.81 -0.01 -20.06
CA LYS A 175 -11.66 -0.21 -21.51
C LYS A 175 -11.91 -1.70 -21.76
N ARG A 176 -12.92 -2.00 -22.58
CA ARG A 176 -13.17 -3.35 -23.10
C ARG A 176 -12.13 -3.71 -24.16
#